data_AF-A0AAP3XT16-F1
#
_entry.id   AF-A0AAP3XT16-F1
#
_cell.length_a   1.000
_cell.length_b   1.000
_cell.length_c   1.000
_cell.angle_alpha   90.00
_cell.angle_beta   90.00
_cell.angle_gamma   90.00
#
_symmetry.space_group_name_H-M   'P 1'
#
loop_
_entity.id
_entity.type
_entity.pdbx_description
1 polymer ?
#
loop_
_entity_poly.entity_id
_entity_poly.type
_entity_poly.pdbx_seq_one_letter_code
_entity_poly.pdbx_strand_id
1 'polypeptide(L)'
;MLRGLAAGAAALLLAGRGPLADEAGGGVVRAVTRGDLLRLEDGRELRLAGIVTPGPLSGHDRAAPLAEEARAALEDAAAGRKVAFVPLGGDRHGRILAEVAVEGGGSLQGGLVQRGLAWVWPGPLPPAAFAALLEEERAAEAAGRGLWAMPWLRPEAAASVRANAPRFALVSGRVLETARQRRYVYLNFGADWRRDFTARVPLPEARVMERAGFDPQELADRVVRVRGWLFAMGGPMIEVTERGQIEELA
;
A
#
# COMPACT_ATOMS: atom_id res chain seq x y z
N MET A 1 42.81 -27.99 16.32
CA MET A 1 42.74 -26.52 16.46
C MET A 1 41.46 -26.08 15.78
N LEU A 2 40.27 -26.21 16.40
CA LEU A 2 39.59 -25.27 17.33
C LEU A 2 39.34 -23.87 16.74
N ARG A 3 38.04 -23.55 16.64
CA ARG A 3 37.29 -22.27 16.51
C ARG A 3 36.42 -22.26 15.25
N GLY A 4 35.09 -22.14 15.28
CA GLY A 4 34.13 -21.75 16.33
C GLY A 4 33.08 -20.79 15.72
N LEU A 5 31.84 -20.87 16.22
CA LEU A 5 30.66 -19.98 16.00
C LEU A 5 29.80 -20.36 14.77
N ALA A 6 28.66 -21.06 14.85
CA ALA A 6 27.48 -21.05 15.74
C ALA A 6 26.48 -19.89 15.49
N ALA A 7 25.23 -20.34 15.24
CA ALA A 7 23.92 -19.72 15.52
C ALA A 7 23.37 -18.62 14.58
N GLY A 8 22.11 -18.78 14.17
CA GLY A 8 21.35 -17.69 13.54
C GLY A 8 19.99 -18.03 12.91
N ALA A 9 19.15 -18.84 13.58
CA ALA A 9 17.69 -18.93 13.46
C ALA A 9 17.02 -18.75 12.07
N ALA A 10 16.64 -19.88 11.46
CA ALA A 10 15.49 -19.93 10.56
C ALA A 10 14.20 -19.76 11.37
N ALA A 11 13.64 -18.55 11.39
CA ALA A 11 12.29 -18.33 11.89
C ALA A 11 11.30 -18.77 10.80
N LEU A 12 10.84 -20.01 10.89
CA LEU A 12 9.53 -20.42 10.37
C LEU A 12 8.48 -19.58 11.11
N LEU A 13 8.00 -18.50 10.50
CA LEU A 13 6.74 -17.87 10.91
C LEU A 13 5.60 -18.68 10.31
N LEU A 14 5.28 -19.80 10.96
CA LEU A 14 3.91 -20.30 11.00
C LEU A 14 3.12 -19.29 11.84
N ALA A 15 2.67 -18.20 11.20
CA ALA A 15 1.59 -17.42 11.77
C ALA A 15 0.36 -18.33 11.78
N GLY A 16 -0.10 -18.67 12.99
CA GLY A 16 -1.34 -19.41 13.17
C GLY A 16 -2.47 -18.70 12.44
N ARG A 17 -3.05 -19.37 11.43
CA ARG A 17 -4.37 -19.05 10.90
C ARG A 17 -5.39 -19.42 11.99
N GLY A 18 -5.61 -18.50 12.93
CA GLY A 18 -6.86 -18.47 13.68
C GLY A 18 -7.96 -17.90 12.78
N PRO A 19 -9.21 -18.39 12.86
CA PRO A 19 -10.30 -17.89 12.03
C PRO A 19 -10.72 -16.52 12.58
N LEU A 20 -10.25 -15.45 11.95
CA LEU A 20 -10.91 -14.14 12.01
C LEU A 20 -11.53 -13.77 10.66
N ALA A 21 -11.47 -14.68 9.67
CA ALA A 21 -11.76 -14.37 8.28
C ALA A 21 -13.26 -14.38 7.91
N ASP A 22 -14.18 -14.60 8.85
CA ASP A 22 -15.62 -14.69 8.53
C ASP A 22 -16.57 -13.99 9.53
N GLU A 23 -16.09 -13.29 10.56
CA GLU A 23 -16.97 -12.59 11.51
C GLU A 23 -16.87 -11.08 11.36
N ALA A 24 -17.93 -10.48 10.80
CA ALA A 24 -18.19 -9.06 10.94
C ALA A 24 -18.16 -8.70 12.44
N GLY A 25 -17.26 -7.80 12.82
CA GLY A 25 -17.11 -7.31 14.17
C GLY A 25 -17.78 -5.94 14.35
N GLY A 26 -18.00 -5.55 15.59
CA GLY A 26 -18.42 -4.21 15.95
C GLY A 26 -17.72 -3.71 17.21
N GLY A 27 -17.74 -2.41 17.42
CA GLY A 27 -17.24 -1.78 18.66
C GLY A 27 -17.36 -0.26 18.64
N VAL A 28 -17.16 0.35 19.81
CA VAL A 28 -17.13 1.81 19.96
C VAL A 28 -15.70 2.29 19.83
N VAL A 29 -15.46 3.30 19.00
CA VAL A 29 -14.14 3.90 18.85
C VAL A 29 -13.84 4.80 20.04
N ARG A 30 -12.85 4.39 20.84
CA ARG A 30 -12.35 5.15 21.99
C ARG A 30 -11.42 6.28 21.56
N ALA A 31 -10.54 6.02 20.60
CA ALA A 31 -9.52 6.97 20.17
C ALA A 31 -9.05 6.71 18.74
N VAL A 32 -8.51 7.77 18.11
CA VAL A 32 -7.83 7.70 16.82
C VAL A 32 -6.37 8.09 17.00
N THR A 33 -5.48 7.11 16.85
CA THR A 33 -4.06 7.28 17.14
C THR A 33 -3.29 7.84 15.93
N ARG A 34 -3.72 7.48 14.71
CA ARG A 34 -3.13 7.92 13.42
C ARG A 34 -4.20 7.92 12.34
N GLY A 35 -3.92 8.50 11.18
CA GLY A 35 -4.85 8.54 10.03
C GLY A 35 -5.29 7.17 9.48
N ASP A 36 -4.74 6.06 9.97
CA ASP A 36 -5.13 4.69 9.60
C ASP A 36 -5.43 3.78 10.80
N LEU A 37 -5.45 4.30 12.03
CA LEU A 37 -5.43 3.47 13.24
C LEU A 37 -6.44 3.93 14.29
N LEU A 38 -7.39 3.05 14.58
CA LEU A 38 -8.43 3.21 15.59
C LEU A 38 -8.15 2.32 16.80
N ARG A 39 -8.54 2.79 17.98
CA ARG A 39 -8.59 2.00 19.21
C ARG A 39 -10.04 1.90 19.68
N LEU A 40 -10.52 0.68 19.90
CA LEU A 40 -11.86 0.42 20.41
C LEU A 40 -11.88 0.47 21.96
N GLU A 41 -13.07 0.64 22.55
CA GLU A 41 -13.24 0.65 24.02
C GLU A 41 -12.81 -0.67 24.68
N ASP A 42 -13.02 -1.79 24.00
CA ASP A 42 -12.58 -3.13 24.46
C ASP A 42 -11.08 -3.38 24.32
N GLY A 43 -10.32 -2.37 23.85
CA GLY A 43 -8.87 -2.40 23.75
C GLY A 43 -8.33 -2.94 22.42
N ARG A 44 -9.18 -3.47 21.52
CA ARG A 44 -8.76 -3.87 20.18
C ARG A 44 -8.29 -2.65 19.37
N GLU A 45 -7.31 -2.87 18.50
CA GLU A 45 -6.83 -1.87 17.56
C GLU A 45 -7.17 -2.29 16.13
N LEU A 46 -7.86 -1.40 15.42
CA LEU A 46 -8.22 -1.60 14.02
C LEU A 46 -7.32 -0.71 13.16
N ARG A 47 -6.59 -1.32 12.23
CA ARG A 47 -5.87 -0.61 11.19
C ARG A 47 -6.64 -0.72 9.88
N LEU A 48 -6.96 0.43 9.31
CA LEU A 48 -7.71 0.54 8.06
C LEU A 48 -6.94 -0.15 6.92
N ALA A 49 -7.52 -1.21 6.38
CA ALA A 49 -6.92 -1.97 5.29
C ALA A 49 -7.05 -1.23 3.96
N GLY A 50 -6.08 -1.49 3.08
CA GLY A 50 -6.11 -1.03 1.70
C GLY A 50 -5.86 0.46 1.48
N ILE A 51 -5.34 1.15 2.49
CA ILE A 51 -4.92 2.55 2.38
C ILE A 51 -3.53 2.77 2.98
N VAL A 52 -2.84 3.79 2.48
CA VAL A 52 -1.61 4.34 3.07
C VAL A 52 -1.86 5.82 3.33
N THR A 53 -1.77 6.23 4.59
CA THR A 53 -1.87 7.65 4.95
C THR A 53 -0.51 8.33 4.94
N PRO A 54 -0.47 9.65 4.69
CA PRO A 54 0.75 10.43 4.80
C PRO A 54 1.34 10.34 6.22
N GLY A 55 2.66 10.37 6.30
CA GLY A 55 3.40 10.25 7.55
C GLY A 55 4.90 10.13 7.32
N PRO A 56 5.67 9.58 8.28
CA PRO A 56 7.11 9.44 8.13
C PRO A 56 7.53 8.66 6.87
N LEU A 57 6.67 7.75 6.43
CA LEU A 57 6.91 6.91 5.25
C LEU A 57 6.57 7.61 3.92
N SER A 58 6.12 8.86 3.94
CA SER A 58 5.97 9.70 2.74
C SER A 58 7.31 10.27 2.26
N GLY A 59 8.39 10.10 3.05
CA GLY A 59 9.75 10.51 2.68
C GLY A 59 10.01 12.00 2.66
N HIS A 60 9.07 12.82 3.14
CA HIS A 60 9.15 14.29 3.17
C HIS A 60 8.61 14.80 4.51
N ASP A 61 9.40 15.60 5.23
CA ASP A 61 8.98 16.19 6.52
C ASP A 61 7.71 17.06 6.38
N ARG A 62 7.49 17.61 5.18
CA ARG A 62 6.29 18.37 4.82
C ARG A 62 5.01 17.53 4.77
N ALA A 63 5.08 16.21 4.94
CA ALA A 63 3.91 15.34 5.03
C ALA A 63 3.25 15.37 6.42
N ALA A 64 3.91 15.91 7.46
CA ALA A 64 3.36 15.93 8.82
C ALA A 64 2.00 16.65 8.92
N PRO A 65 1.76 17.82 8.29
CA PRO A 65 0.45 18.45 8.31
C PRO A 65 -0.65 17.59 7.68
N LEU A 66 -0.35 16.89 6.59
CA LEU A 66 -1.30 15.99 5.93
C LEU A 66 -1.57 14.73 6.76
N ALA A 67 -0.57 14.25 7.49
CA ALA A 67 -0.73 13.14 8.43
C ALA A 67 -1.69 13.51 9.57
N GLU A 68 -1.56 14.72 10.11
CA GLU A 68 -2.49 15.25 11.11
C GLU A 68 -3.88 15.52 10.53
N GLU A 69 -3.98 16.02 9.29
CA GLU A 69 -5.26 16.20 8.62
C GLU A 69 -5.98 14.85 8.40
N ALA A 70 -5.26 13.81 7.98
CA ALA A 70 -5.80 12.46 7.86
C ALA A 70 -6.25 11.90 9.22
N ARG A 71 -5.46 12.11 10.29
CA ARG A 71 -5.82 11.71 11.66
C ARG A 71 -7.07 12.45 12.15
N ALA A 72 -7.12 13.77 11.98
CA ALA A 72 -8.24 14.59 12.40
C ALA A 72 -9.51 14.25 11.63
N ALA A 73 -9.42 14.00 10.32
CA ALA A 73 -10.58 13.59 9.51
C ALA A 73 -11.10 12.21 9.93
N LEU A 74 -10.22 11.29 10.31
CA LEU A 74 -10.62 9.98 10.85
C LEU A 74 -11.21 10.10 12.25
N GLU A 75 -10.64 10.96 13.09
CA GLU A 75 -11.12 11.26 14.44
C GLU A 75 -12.52 11.87 14.40
N ASP A 76 -12.72 12.92 13.59
CA ASP A 76 -14.03 13.52 13.36
C ASP A 76 -15.02 12.45 12.94
N ALA A 77 -14.69 11.63 11.93
CA ALA A 77 -15.57 10.61 11.38
C ALA A 77 -15.89 9.43 12.33
N ALA A 78 -15.06 9.13 13.32
CA ALA A 78 -15.16 7.85 14.04
C ALA A 78 -15.21 7.97 15.58
N ALA A 79 -14.62 9.00 16.19
CA ALA A 79 -14.47 9.07 17.64
C ALA A 79 -15.82 9.03 18.39
N GLY A 80 -15.92 8.15 19.39
CA GLY A 80 -17.15 7.94 20.18
C GLY A 80 -18.28 7.24 19.43
N ARG A 81 -18.10 6.87 18.16
CA ARG A 81 -19.13 6.23 17.34
C ARG A 81 -18.96 4.71 17.36
N LYS A 82 -20.07 4.01 17.11
CA LYS A 82 -20.05 2.59 16.79
C LYS A 82 -19.56 2.38 15.36
N VAL A 83 -18.65 1.44 15.20
CA VAL A 83 -18.17 0.98 13.89
C VAL A 83 -18.47 -0.50 13.73
N ALA A 84 -18.79 -0.89 12.50
CA ALA A 84 -18.77 -2.25 12.03
C ALA A 84 -17.49 -2.47 11.21
N PHE A 85 -16.91 -3.66 11.28
CA PHE A 85 -15.70 -3.96 10.53
C PHE A 85 -15.63 -5.42 10.06
N VAL A 86 -14.97 -5.62 8.92
CA VAL A 86 -14.68 -6.96 8.36
C VAL A 86 -13.17 -7.21 8.51
N PRO A 87 -12.75 -8.17 9.35
CA PRO A 87 -11.33 -8.48 9.52
C PRO A 87 -10.75 -9.15 8.27
N LEU A 88 -9.58 -8.69 7.87
CA LEU A 88 -8.82 -9.19 6.72
C LEU A 88 -7.46 -9.78 7.12
N GLY A 89 -7.24 -9.94 8.43
CA GLY A 89 -6.03 -10.49 9.02
C GLY A 89 -5.50 -9.60 10.14
N GLY A 90 -4.23 -9.81 10.48
CA GLY A 90 -3.54 -9.02 11.48
C GLY A 90 -2.11 -8.71 11.07
N ASP A 91 -1.55 -7.67 11.67
CA ASP A 91 -0.13 -7.36 11.50
C ASP A 91 0.73 -7.84 12.68
N ARG A 92 2.05 -7.71 12.54
CA ARG A 92 3.04 -8.14 13.55
C ARG A 92 2.89 -7.45 14.92
N HIS A 93 2.10 -6.38 15.02
CA HIS A 93 1.84 -5.66 16.25
C HIS A 93 0.52 -6.11 16.91
N GLY A 94 -0.16 -7.14 16.36
CA GLY A 94 -1.41 -7.66 16.88
C GLY A 94 -2.64 -6.81 16.53
N ARG A 95 -2.49 -5.84 15.61
CA ARG A 95 -3.59 -4.99 15.16
C ARG A 95 -4.40 -5.72 14.11
N ILE A 96 -5.72 -5.54 14.13
CA ILE A 96 -6.64 -6.14 13.16
C ILE A 96 -6.61 -5.27 11.91
N LEU A 97 -6.20 -5.83 10.78
CA LEU A 97 -6.36 -5.18 9.47
C LEU A 97 -7.81 -5.39 9.05
N ALA A 98 -8.56 -4.32 8.80
CA ALA A 98 -9.98 -4.45 8.53
C ALA A 98 -10.51 -3.39 7.56
N GLU A 99 -11.59 -3.75 6.87
CA GLU A 99 -12.51 -2.76 6.30
C GLU A 99 -13.42 -2.25 7.41
N VAL A 100 -13.56 -0.92 7.55
CA VAL A 100 -14.28 -0.32 8.68
C VAL A 100 -15.28 0.72 8.19
N ALA A 101 -16.51 0.63 8.68
CA ALA A 101 -17.57 1.58 8.43
C ALA A 101 -18.18 2.06 9.75
N VAL A 102 -18.61 3.32 9.79
CA VAL A 102 -19.45 3.80 10.90
C VAL A 102 -20.83 3.19 10.76
N GLU A 103 -21.42 2.72 11.85
CA GLU A 103 -22.77 2.16 11.84
C GLU A 103 -23.79 3.22 11.39
N GLY A 104 -24.60 2.93 10.37
CA GLY A 104 -25.50 3.89 9.74
C GLY A 104 -24.80 4.99 8.91
N GLY A 105 -23.48 4.89 8.74
CA GLY A 105 -22.65 5.81 7.98
C GLY A 105 -21.92 5.13 6.82
N GLY A 106 -20.81 5.73 6.40
CA GLY A 106 -20.00 5.26 5.28
C GLY A 106 -18.70 4.56 5.67
N SER A 107 -17.99 4.07 4.65
CA SER A 107 -16.62 3.56 4.77
C SER A 107 -15.67 4.64 5.27
N LEU A 108 -14.87 4.31 6.28
CA LEU A 108 -13.84 5.21 6.80
C LEU A 108 -12.68 5.35 5.79
N GLN A 109 -12.30 4.25 5.12
CA GLN A 109 -11.26 4.31 4.07
C GLN A 109 -11.72 5.17 2.91
N GLY A 110 -12.96 4.96 2.43
CA GLY A 110 -13.47 5.73 1.29
C GLY A 110 -13.57 7.21 1.61
N GLY A 111 -14.05 7.57 2.82
CA GLY A 111 -14.05 8.96 3.28
C GLY A 111 -12.66 9.62 3.25
N LEU A 112 -11.60 8.91 3.65
CA LEU A 112 -10.23 9.43 3.58
C LEU A 112 -9.74 9.56 2.13
N VAL A 113 -9.99 8.55 1.29
CA VAL A 113 -9.56 8.53 -0.12
C VAL A 113 -10.26 9.64 -0.92
N GLN A 114 -11.58 9.82 -0.77
CA GLN A 114 -12.36 10.86 -1.45
C GLN A 114 -11.91 12.28 -1.11
N ARG A 115 -11.35 12.50 0.09
CA ARG A 115 -10.75 13.78 0.52
C ARG A 115 -9.29 13.93 0.08
N GLY A 116 -8.71 12.91 -0.56
CA GLY A 116 -7.31 12.87 -0.92
C GLY A 116 -6.40 12.81 0.30
N LEU A 117 -6.80 12.16 1.40
CA LEU A 117 -6.02 12.02 2.64
C LEU A 117 -5.35 10.66 2.78
N ALA A 118 -5.52 9.78 1.80
CA ALA A 118 -4.84 8.50 1.72
C ALA A 118 -4.61 8.08 0.27
N TRP A 119 -3.51 7.37 0.03
CA TRP A 119 -3.35 6.56 -1.18
C TRP A 119 -4.02 5.21 -1.00
N VAL A 120 -4.47 4.61 -2.09
CA VAL A 120 -5.02 3.26 -2.10
C VAL A 120 -3.89 2.23 -2.23
N TRP A 121 -3.99 1.17 -1.46
CA TRP A 121 -3.07 0.04 -1.44
C TRP A 121 -3.85 -1.26 -1.63
N PRO A 122 -3.35 -2.25 -2.39
CA PRO A 122 -4.06 -3.52 -2.56
C PRO A 122 -4.21 -4.25 -1.22
N GLY A 123 -3.09 -4.66 -0.62
CA GLY A 123 -3.07 -5.30 0.70
C GLY A 123 -4.03 -6.49 0.76
N PRO A 124 -4.65 -6.76 1.92
CA PRO A 124 -5.52 -7.91 2.06
C PRO A 124 -6.95 -7.67 1.54
N LEU A 125 -7.20 -6.61 0.77
CA LEU A 125 -8.55 -6.28 0.30
C LEU A 125 -9.07 -7.32 -0.72
N PRO A 126 -10.38 -7.61 -0.71
CA PRO A 126 -11.04 -8.24 -1.84
C PRO A 126 -10.88 -7.41 -3.12
N PRO A 127 -10.76 -8.02 -4.32
CA PRO A 127 -10.57 -7.29 -5.58
C PRO A 127 -11.62 -6.20 -5.86
N ALA A 128 -12.88 -6.47 -5.53
CA ALA A 128 -13.97 -5.49 -5.72
C ALA A 128 -13.84 -4.27 -4.80
N ALA A 129 -13.46 -4.47 -3.54
CA ALA A 129 -13.24 -3.38 -2.59
C ALA A 129 -12.03 -2.52 -2.99
N PHE A 130 -10.94 -3.17 -3.44
CA PHE A 130 -9.78 -2.46 -3.97
C PHE A 130 -10.14 -1.62 -5.20
N ALA A 131 -10.91 -2.19 -6.15
CA ALA A 131 -11.34 -1.47 -7.34
C ALA A 131 -12.19 -0.25 -7.01
N ALA A 132 -13.14 -0.38 -6.07
CA ALA A 132 -13.99 0.73 -5.63
C ALA A 132 -13.18 1.88 -5.01
N LEU A 133 -12.23 1.56 -4.11
CA LEU A 133 -11.35 2.59 -3.54
C LEU A 133 -10.47 3.25 -4.61
N LEU A 134 -9.99 2.47 -5.58
CA LEU A 134 -9.17 2.99 -6.67
C LEU A 134 -9.93 3.99 -7.56
N GLU A 135 -11.23 3.77 -7.80
CA GLU A 135 -12.08 4.73 -8.50
C GLU A 135 -12.23 6.05 -7.72
N GLU A 136 -12.42 5.96 -6.40
CA GLU A 136 -12.45 7.14 -5.52
C GLU A 136 -11.10 7.88 -5.51
N GLU A 137 -9.99 7.15 -5.53
CA GLU A 137 -8.64 7.71 -5.60
C GLU A 137 -8.45 8.52 -6.88
N ARG A 138 -8.84 7.96 -8.03
CA ARG A 138 -8.78 8.65 -9.32
C ARG A 138 -9.66 9.91 -9.33
N ALA A 139 -10.83 9.87 -8.70
CA ALA A 139 -11.70 11.04 -8.59
C ALA A 139 -11.07 12.14 -7.70
N ALA A 140 -10.44 11.76 -6.60
CA ALA A 140 -9.71 12.69 -5.73
C ALA A 140 -8.47 13.27 -6.42
N GLU A 141 -7.75 12.48 -7.22
CA GLU A 141 -6.62 12.89 -8.06
C GLU A 141 -7.06 13.92 -9.10
N ALA A 142 -8.10 13.62 -9.86
CA ALA A 142 -8.66 14.52 -10.88
C ALA A 142 -9.16 15.84 -10.29
N ALA A 143 -9.71 15.81 -9.07
CA ALA A 143 -10.15 16.99 -8.35
C ALA A 143 -9.01 17.74 -7.62
N GLY A 144 -7.78 17.22 -7.63
CA GLY A 144 -6.63 17.85 -6.97
C GLY A 144 -6.80 17.99 -5.46
N ARG A 145 -7.44 17.04 -4.79
CA ARG A 145 -7.73 17.10 -3.34
C ARG A 145 -6.55 16.62 -2.49
N GLY A 146 -6.34 17.24 -1.33
CA GLY A 146 -5.38 16.78 -0.31
C GLY A 146 -3.99 16.48 -0.88
N LEU A 147 -3.54 15.23 -0.77
CA LEU A 147 -2.30 14.68 -1.35
C LEU A 147 -2.09 15.13 -2.80
N TRP A 148 -3.16 15.13 -3.61
CA TRP A 148 -3.11 15.42 -5.03
C TRP A 148 -2.97 16.92 -5.35
N ALA A 149 -3.17 17.80 -4.38
CA ALA A 149 -2.84 19.22 -4.50
C ALA A 149 -1.31 19.46 -4.42
N MET A 150 -0.57 18.53 -3.82
CA MET A 150 0.85 18.69 -3.51
C MET A 150 1.72 18.13 -4.64
N PRO A 151 2.52 18.94 -5.35
CA PRO A 151 3.32 18.46 -6.48
C PRO A 151 4.28 17.32 -6.13
N TRP A 152 4.79 17.28 -4.89
CA TRP A 152 5.74 16.26 -4.42
C TRP A 152 5.10 14.94 -3.96
N LEU A 153 3.77 14.83 -3.98
CA LEU A 153 3.04 13.59 -3.64
C LEU A 153 2.26 13.03 -4.83
N ARG A 154 2.29 13.72 -5.98
CA ARG A 154 1.72 13.27 -7.24
C ARG A 154 2.55 12.13 -7.84
N PRO A 155 1.98 11.34 -8.77
CA PRO A 155 2.73 10.32 -9.50
C PRO A 155 3.96 10.93 -10.20
N GLU A 156 5.11 10.31 -10.01
CA GLU A 156 6.38 10.74 -10.61
C GLU A 156 6.63 10.01 -11.92
N ALA A 157 7.27 10.68 -12.87
CA ALA A 157 7.71 10.03 -14.10
C ALA A 157 8.89 9.10 -13.83
N ALA A 158 8.84 7.88 -14.37
CA ALA A 158 9.91 6.89 -14.25
C ALA A 158 11.28 7.39 -14.74
N ALA A 159 11.30 8.30 -15.72
CA ALA A 159 12.52 8.91 -16.25
C ALA A 159 13.22 9.87 -15.26
N SER A 160 12.46 10.46 -14.32
CA SER A 160 12.98 11.51 -13.42
C SER A 160 12.94 11.12 -11.94
N VAL A 161 12.25 10.04 -11.57
CA VAL A 161 12.15 9.60 -10.17
C VAL A 161 13.54 9.31 -9.59
N ARG A 162 13.70 9.64 -8.31
CA ARG A 162 14.91 9.38 -7.53
C ARG A 162 14.54 8.74 -6.20
N ALA A 163 15.36 7.81 -5.73
CA ALA A 163 15.16 7.10 -4.47
C ALA A 163 16.13 7.59 -3.39
N ASN A 164 16.12 8.90 -3.11
CA ASN A 164 17.01 9.52 -2.11
C ASN A 164 16.77 8.98 -0.70
N ALA A 165 15.52 8.63 -0.39
CA ALA A 165 15.11 7.98 0.86
C ALA A 165 13.96 7.01 0.59
N PRO A 166 13.84 5.90 1.35
CA PRO A 166 12.71 4.99 1.24
C PRO A 166 11.38 5.70 1.52
N ARG A 167 10.41 5.57 0.61
CA ARG A 167 9.08 6.19 0.77
C ARG A 167 8.01 5.53 -0.08
N PHE A 168 6.75 5.78 0.25
CA PHE A 168 5.65 5.44 -0.67
C PHE A 168 5.70 6.35 -1.89
N ALA A 169 5.50 5.77 -3.08
CA ALA A 169 5.45 6.51 -4.33
C ALA A 169 4.51 5.84 -5.32
N LEU A 170 3.98 6.66 -6.23
CA LEU A 170 3.39 6.22 -7.48
C LEU A 170 4.34 6.63 -8.60
N VAL A 171 4.81 5.67 -9.39
CA VAL A 171 5.75 5.94 -10.49
C VAL A 171 5.10 5.51 -11.80
N SER A 172 5.00 6.42 -12.76
CA SER A 172 4.37 6.16 -14.06
C SER A 172 5.39 6.22 -15.20
N GLY A 173 5.27 5.33 -16.18
CA GLY A 173 6.12 5.33 -17.35
C GLY A 173 5.85 4.16 -18.29
N ARG A 174 6.51 4.15 -19.44
CA ARG A 174 6.52 3.00 -20.34
C ARG A 174 7.52 1.97 -19.86
N VAL A 175 7.12 0.70 -19.76
CA VAL A 175 8.05 -0.41 -19.57
C VAL A 175 8.78 -0.63 -20.88
N LEU A 176 10.10 -0.42 -20.89
CA LEU A 176 10.93 -0.60 -22.09
C LEU A 176 11.26 -2.08 -22.32
N GLU A 177 11.50 -2.81 -21.24
CA GLU A 177 11.89 -4.21 -21.32
C GLU A 177 11.39 -4.96 -20.08
N THR A 178 10.99 -6.21 -20.29
CA THR A 178 10.75 -7.16 -19.20
C THR A 178 11.82 -8.25 -19.22
N ALA A 179 12.41 -8.56 -18.08
CA ALA A 179 13.44 -9.60 -17.98
C ALA A 179 13.13 -10.59 -16.84
N ARG A 180 12.90 -11.86 -17.20
CA ARG A 180 12.76 -12.94 -16.22
C ARG A 180 14.11 -13.50 -15.84
N GLN A 181 14.43 -13.45 -14.55
CA GLN A 181 15.65 -13.96 -13.96
C GLN A 181 15.34 -14.99 -12.87
N ARG A 182 16.36 -15.63 -12.30
CA ARG A 182 16.20 -16.73 -11.32
C ARG A 182 15.27 -16.38 -10.15
N ARG A 183 15.29 -15.14 -9.67
CA ARG A 183 14.54 -14.70 -8.48
C ARG A 183 13.41 -13.72 -8.75
N TYR A 184 13.45 -13.01 -9.87
CA TYR A 184 12.55 -11.90 -10.14
C TYR A 184 12.19 -11.83 -11.62
N VAL A 185 11.01 -11.28 -11.91
CA VAL A 185 10.69 -10.63 -13.19
C VAL A 185 10.94 -9.14 -13.00
N TYR A 186 11.79 -8.55 -13.84
CA TYR A 186 12.08 -7.11 -13.84
C TYR A 186 11.26 -6.41 -14.91
N LEU A 187 10.73 -5.23 -14.58
CA LEU A 187 10.12 -4.27 -15.50
C LEU A 187 11.05 -3.05 -15.54
N ASN A 188 11.80 -2.90 -16.62
CA ASN A 188 12.79 -1.85 -16.79
C ASN A 188 12.16 -0.66 -17.50
N PHE A 189 12.29 0.55 -16.93
CA PHE A 189 11.75 1.79 -17.51
C PHE A 189 12.83 2.65 -18.18
N GLY A 190 14.05 2.13 -18.27
CA GLY A 190 15.21 2.78 -18.88
C GLY A 190 16.26 1.74 -19.29
N ALA A 191 17.25 2.18 -20.06
CA ALA A 191 18.28 1.30 -20.61
C ALA A 191 19.36 0.92 -19.58
N ASP A 192 19.56 1.73 -18.54
CA ASP A 192 20.53 1.48 -17.48
C ASP A 192 19.84 1.31 -16.13
N TRP A 193 19.55 0.06 -15.76
CA TRP A 193 18.94 -0.32 -14.48
C TRP A 193 19.74 0.17 -13.24
N ARG A 194 21.02 0.56 -13.39
CA ARG A 194 21.82 1.14 -12.30
C ARG A 194 21.51 2.62 -12.06
N ARG A 195 20.61 3.23 -12.81
CA ARG A 195 20.28 4.65 -12.71
C ARG A 195 18.79 4.88 -12.89
N ASP A 196 18.20 4.11 -13.78
CA ASP A 196 16.81 4.24 -14.18
C ASP A 196 15.88 3.47 -13.23
N PHE A 197 14.62 3.90 -13.22
CA PHE A 197 13.60 3.22 -12.43
C PHE A 197 13.37 1.79 -12.91
N THR A 198 13.28 0.86 -11.96
CA THR A 198 12.98 -0.54 -12.21
C THR A 198 11.91 -1.02 -11.23
N ALA A 199 10.86 -1.70 -11.70
CA ALA A 199 10.01 -2.48 -10.81
C ALA A 199 10.45 -3.95 -10.86
N ARG A 200 10.43 -4.64 -9.73
CA ARG A 200 10.70 -6.08 -9.69
C ARG A 200 9.55 -6.83 -9.06
N VAL A 201 9.22 -7.98 -9.63
CA VAL A 201 8.23 -8.91 -9.11
C VAL A 201 8.97 -10.17 -8.68
N PRO A 202 8.97 -10.58 -7.40
CA PRO A 202 9.59 -11.84 -7.03
C PRO A 202 8.87 -13.01 -7.70
N LEU A 203 9.64 -14.04 -8.07
CA LEU A 203 9.18 -15.10 -8.97
C LEU A 203 7.96 -15.89 -8.44
N PRO A 204 7.85 -16.19 -7.13
CA PRO A 204 6.64 -16.80 -6.57
C PRO A 204 5.38 -15.95 -6.78
N GLU A 205 5.48 -14.63 -6.59
CA GLU A 205 4.40 -13.66 -6.74
C GLU A 205 4.02 -13.50 -8.21
N ALA A 206 5.00 -13.44 -9.12
CA ALA A 206 4.76 -13.45 -10.55
C ALA A 206 3.93 -14.68 -10.97
N ARG A 207 4.25 -15.87 -10.45
CA ARG A 207 3.48 -17.10 -10.72
C ARG A 207 2.06 -17.09 -10.14
N VAL A 208 1.83 -16.34 -9.05
CA VAL A 208 0.49 -16.14 -8.51
C VAL A 208 -0.31 -15.24 -9.46
N MET A 209 0.30 -14.17 -9.97
CA MET A 209 -0.33 -13.28 -10.94
C MET A 209 -0.60 -13.99 -12.29
N GLU A 210 0.37 -14.76 -12.80
CA GLU A 210 0.24 -15.55 -14.05
C GLU A 210 -0.98 -16.47 -13.97
N ARG A 211 -1.16 -17.19 -12.84
CA ARG A 211 -2.32 -18.06 -12.60
C ARG A 211 -3.65 -17.30 -12.48
N ALA A 212 -3.60 -16.02 -12.12
CA ALA A 212 -4.74 -15.13 -12.09
C ALA A 212 -4.97 -14.41 -13.44
N GLY A 213 -4.25 -14.79 -14.49
CA GLY A 213 -4.41 -14.24 -15.85
C GLY A 213 -3.65 -12.94 -16.10
N PHE A 214 -2.60 -12.65 -15.32
CA PHE A 214 -1.74 -11.50 -15.53
C PHE A 214 -0.26 -11.90 -15.50
N ASP A 215 0.40 -11.94 -16.65
CA ASP A 215 1.85 -12.14 -16.72
C ASP A 215 2.57 -10.78 -16.76
N PRO A 216 3.37 -10.42 -15.74
CA PRO A 216 4.16 -9.19 -15.76
C PRO A 216 5.13 -9.08 -16.95
N GLN A 217 5.51 -10.18 -17.59
CA GLN A 217 6.37 -10.17 -18.79
C GLN A 217 5.64 -9.62 -20.03
N GLU A 218 4.31 -9.62 -20.05
CA GLU A 218 3.53 -9.06 -21.16
C GLU A 218 3.39 -7.53 -21.07
N LEU A 219 3.99 -6.91 -20.05
CA LEU A 219 3.95 -5.46 -19.84
C LEU A 219 4.97 -4.70 -20.70
N ALA A 220 5.84 -5.38 -21.47
CA ALA A 220 6.73 -4.70 -22.41
C ALA A 220 5.94 -3.76 -23.33
N ASP A 221 6.47 -2.55 -23.54
CA ASP A 221 5.84 -1.45 -24.26
C ASP A 221 4.53 -0.90 -23.67
N ARG A 222 4.02 -1.42 -22.55
CA ARG A 222 2.85 -0.85 -21.88
C ARG A 222 3.22 0.38 -21.08
N VAL A 223 2.32 1.37 -21.04
CA VAL A 223 2.41 2.50 -20.11
C VAL A 223 1.71 2.08 -18.83
N VAL A 224 2.42 2.10 -17.71
CA VAL A 224 1.91 1.65 -16.42
C VAL A 224 2.22 2.65 -15.32
N ARG A 225 1.42 2.60 -14.26
CA ARG A 225 1.67 3.22 -12.96
C ARG A 225 1.94 2.10 -11.95
N VAL A 226 3.07 2.20 -11.27
CA VAL A 226 3.47 1.27 -10.20
C VAL A 226 3.37 1.99 -8.86
N ARG A 227 2.62 1.43 -7.91
CA ARG A 227 2.49 1.92 -6.53
C ARG A 227 3.28 1.05 -5.56
N GLY A 228 4.00 1.66 -4.63
CA GLY A 228 4.69 0.91 -3.58
C GLY A 228 5.80 1.69 -2.89
N TRP A 229 6.59 0.95 -2.11
CA TRP A 229 7.75 1.48 -1.41
C TRP A 229 8.92 1.62 -2.39
N LEU A 230 9.24 2.87 -2.73
CA LEU A 230 10.40 3.24 -3.53
C LEU A 230 11.66 3.21 -2.66
N PHE A 231 12.70 2.52 -3.11
CA PHE A 231 14.00 2.45 -2.46
C PHE A 231 15.14 2.43 -3.49
N ALA A 232 16.39 2.58 -3.04
CA ALA A 232 17.57 2.55 -3.90
C ALA A 232 18.27 1.19 -3.84
N MET A 233 18.51 0.56 -4.99
CA MET A 233 19.35 -0.63 -5.13
C MET A 233 19.78 -0.74 -6.60
N GLY A 234 21.01 -0.31 -6.91
CA GLY A 234 21.40 -0.08 -8.30
C GLY A 234 20.82 1.24 -8.77
N GLY A 235 19.50 1.35 -8.92
CA GLY A 235 18.75 2.57 -9.20
C GLY A 235 17.50 2.70 -8.32
N PRO A 236 16.59 3.65 -8.62
CA PRO A 236 15.27 3.74 -7.98
C PRO A 236 14.44 2.49 -8.28
N MET A 237 13.84 1.88 -7.26
CA MET A 237 13.14 0.61 -7.42
C MET A 237 11.92 0.47 -6.53
N ILE A 238 10.88 -0.18 -7.06
CA ILE A 238 9.72 -0.68 -6.31
C ILE A 238 9.67 -2.20 -6.42
N GLU A 239 9.40 -2.88 -5.32
CA GLU A 239 9.05 -4.30 -5.32
C GLU A 239 7.52 -4.46 -5.41
N VAL A 240 7.09 -5.29 -6.34
CA VAL A 240 5.70 -5.59 -6.64
C VAL A 240 5.42 -7.01 -6.16
N THR A 241 4.61 -7.14 -5.11
CA THR A 241 4.20 -8.43 -4.54
C THR A 241 2.78 -8.81 -4.94
N GLU A 242 1.99 -7.85 -5.41
CA GLU A 242 0.57 -8.03 -5.70
C GLU A 242 0.17 -7.36 -7.02
N ARG A 243 -0.79 -7.96 -7.75
CA ARG A 243 -1.29 -7.45 -9.03
C ARG A 243 -1.79 -6.00 -8.94
N GLY A 244 -2.46 -5.64 -7.84
CA GLY A 244 -3.03 -4.31 -7.67
C GLY A 244 -1.99 -3.18 -7.56
N GLN A 245 -0.70 -3.52 -7.44
CA GLN A 245 0.35 -2.50 -7.45
C GLN A 245 0.66 -1.95 -8.85
N ILE A 246 0.21 -2.63 -9.91
CA ILE A 246 0.43 -2.22 -11.30
C ILE A 246 -0.91 -1.79 -11.90
N GLU A 247 -0.97 -0.59 -12.43
CA GLU A 247 -2.13 -0.06 -13.16
C GLU A 247 -1.69 0.24 -14.59
N GLU A 248 -2.35 -0.37 -15.58
CA GLU A 248 -2.11 -0.07 -17.00
C GLU A 248 -2.82 1.25 -17.32
N LEU A 249 -2.07 2.21 -17.88
CA LEU A 249 -2.57 3.49 -18.35
C LEU A 249 -2.70 3.35 -19.86
N ALA A 250 -3.94 3.43 -20.38
CA ALA A 250 -4.27 3.21 -21.79
C ALA A 250 -3.35 3.96 -22.78
#